data_AF-T0ZFQ0-F1
#
_entry.id   AF-T0ZFQ0-F1
#
_cell.length_a   1.000
_cell.length_b   1.000
_cell.length_c   1.000
_cell.angle_alpha   90.00
_cell.angle_beta   90.00
_cell.angle_gamma   90.00
#
_symmetry.space_group_name_H-M   'P 1'
#
loop_
_entity.id
_entity.type
_entity.pdbx_description
1 polymer ?
#
loop_
_entity_poly.entity_id
_entity_poly.type
_entity_poly.pdbx_seq_one_letter_code
_entity_poly.pdbx_strand_id
1 'polypeptide(L)'
;MLTLILETVTQFLFVLLAAPLFAGIFAKFKARIESRKGPSIFQPYYDIIKLLKKETLVPSGSSILFRYVPYAAFGVYCLIALIIPVLIPVPIIFTASADFLGGAVLFSFAAFLKMAAAMDSGSNLAAMGVSRLASFNFLGEGALITVFIAVSLITATDNPYTTNAYLISNPSANITLVHVFATLAFFMIFLYETGKIPLESAGLQELGMIDE
;
A
#
# COMPACT_ATOMS: atom_id res chain seq x y z
N MET A 1 -22.07 -12.87 -16.63
CA MET A 1 -21.49 -13.59 -15.46
C MET A 1 -20.08 -14.10 -15.76
N LEU A 2 -19.86 -14.87 -16.83
CA LEU A 2 -18.51 -15.34 -17.20
C LEU A 2 -17.50 -14.21 -17.45
N THR A 3 -17.91 -13.16 -18.17
CA THR A 3 -17.08 -11.97 -18.43
C THR A 3 -16.66 -11.27 -17.14
N LEU A 4 -17.61 -11.03 -16.24
CA LEU A 4 -17.37 -10.39 -14.94
C LEU A 4 -16.38 -11.18 -14.07
N ILE A 5 -16.49 -12.51 -14.07
CA ILE A 5 -15.54 -13.39 -13.37
C ILE A 5 -14.14 -13.26 -14.01
N LEU A 6 -14.06 -13.29 -15.34
CA LEU A 6 -12.79 -13.17 -16.06
C LEU A 6 -12.11 -11.81 -15.80
N GLU A 7 -12.87 -10.72 -15.82
CA GLU A 7 -12.38 -9.37 -15.51
C GLU A 7 -11.86 -9.29 -14.07
N THR A 8 -12.63 -9.82 -13.10
CA THR A 8 -12.24 -9.86 -11.68
C THR A 8 -10.93 -10.62 -11.48
N VAL A 9 -10.83 -11.83 -12.06
CA VAL A 9 -9.63 -12.67 -11.96
C VAL A 9 -8.44 -12.01 -12.65
N THR A 10 -8.66 -11.39 -13.82
CA THR A 10 -7.60 -10.71 -14.58
C THR A 10 -7.06 -9.51 -13.80
N GLN A 11 -7.92 -8.66 -13.24
CA GLN A 11 -7.50 -7.55 -12.39
C GLN A 11 -6.72 -8.03 -11.17
N PHE A 12 -7.24 -9.03 -10.46
CA PHE A 12 -6.59 -9.57 -9.27
C PHE A 12 -5.20 -10.13 -9.58
N LEU A 13 -5.09 -10.99 -10.60
CA LEU A 13 -3.81 -11.57 -11.01
C LEU A 13 -2.86 -10.50 -11.53
N PHE A 14 -3.36 -9.49 -12.24
CA PHE A 14 -2.55 -8.37 -12.69
C PHE A 14 -1.93 -7.64 -11.50
N VAL A 15 -2.70 -7.27 -10.49
CA VAL A 15 -2.17 -6.57 -9.30
C VAL A 15 -1.15 -7.44 -8.57
N LEU A 16 -1.47 -8.71 -8.33
CA LEU A 16 -0.61 -9.65 -7.61
C LEU A 16 0.74 -9.87 -8.32
N LEU A 17 0.70 -10.01 -9.65
CA LEU A 17 1.90 -10.23 -10.45
C LEU A 17 2.64 -8.93 -10.74
N ALA A 18 1.98 -7.79 -10.92
CA ALA A 18 2.62 -6.52 -11.23
C ALA A 18 3.29 -5.87 -10.01
N ALA A 19 2.79 -6.10 -8.80
CA ALA A 19 3.35 -5.46 -7.59
C ALA A 19 4.86 -5.74 -7.39
N PRO A 20 5.37 -6.99 -7.46
CA PRO A 20 6.81 -7.26 -7.42
C PRO A 20 7.58 -6.64 -8.60
N LEU A 21 6.96 -6.56 -9.79
CA LEU A 21 7.58 -5.94 -10.96
C LEU A 21 7.85 -4.45 -10.71
N PHE A 22 6.86 -3.71 -10.20
CA PHE A 22 7.01 -2.29 -9.89
C PHE A 22 8.10 -2.05 -8.84
N ALA A 23 8.22 -2.90 -7.83
CA ALA A 23 9.32 -2.83 -6.85
C ALA A 23 10.69 -3.02 -7.52
N GLY A 24 10.81 -3.95 -8.47
CA GLY A 24 12.04 -4.20 -9.22
C GLY A 24 12.40 -3.09 -10.20
N ILE A 25 11.39 -2.53 -10.90
CA ILE A 25 11.53 -1.33 -11.74
C ILE A 25 12.06 -0.18 -10.88
N PHE A 26 11.41 0.10 -9.75
CA PHE A 26 11.83 1.15 -8.83
C PHE A 26 13.29 0.98 -8.38
N ALA A 27 13.68 -0.23 -7.93
CA ALA A 27 15.05 -0.51 -7.52
C ALA A 27 16.06 -0.30 -8.66
N LYS A 28 15.69 -0.65 -9.90
CA LYS A 28 16.52 -0.42 -11.07
C LYS A 28 16.70 1.06 -11.37
N PHE A 29 15.60 1.83 -11.34
CA PHE A 29 15.62 3.28 -11.55
C PHE A 29 16.44 3.99 -10.47
N LYS A 30 16.23 3.64 -9.20
CA LYS A 30 17.02 4.16 -8.08
C LYS A 30 18.51 3.92 -8.30
N ALA A 31 18.90 2.69 -8.63
CA ALA A 31 20.31 2.38 -8.87
C ALA A 31 20.90 3.17 -10.05
N ARG A 32 20.14 3.38 -11.13
CA ARG A 32 20.60 4.20 -12.27
C ARG A 32 20.82 5.65 -11.88
N ILE A 33 19.93 6.24 -11.09
CA ILE A 33 20.08 7.61 -10.57
C ILE A 33 21.32 7.69 -9.66
N GLU A 34 21.57 6.66 -8.85
CA GLU A 34 22.78 6.52 -8.03
C GLU A 34 24.04 6.16 -8.84
N SER A 35 23.98 6.11 -10.18
CA SER A 35 25.09 5.71 -11.06
C SER A 35 25.64 4.30 -10.78
N ARG A 36 24.77 3.38 -10.35
CA ARG A 36 25.06 1.95 -10.11
C ARG A 36 24.32 1.08 -11.13
N LYS A 37 24.82 -0.13 -11.38
CA LYS A 37 24.15 -1.10 -12.29
C LYS A 37 22.77 -1.54 -11.78
N GLY A 38 22.64 -1.70 -10.46
CA GLY A 38 21.42 -2.16 -9.81
C GLY A 38 21.03 -3.62 -10.11
N PRO A 39 20.07 -4.18 -9.36
CA PRO A 39 19.57 -5.54 -9.55
C PRO A 39 18.82 -5.72 -10.88
N SER A 40 18.39 -6.95 -11.18
CA SER A 40 17.44 -7.20 -12.26
C SER A 40 16.05 -6.66 -11.90
N ILE A 41 15.25 -6.26 -12.90
CA ILE A 41 13.85 -5.87 -12.68
C ILE A 41 13.04 -7.06 -12.13
N PHE A 42 13.41 -8.30 -12.46
CA PHE A 42 12.75 -9.51 -11.97
C PHE A 42 13.27 -9.99 -10.60
N GLN A 43 14.20 -9.25 -9.97
CA GLN A 43 14.80 -9.65 -8.69
C GLN A 43 13.75 -9.97 -7.60
N PRO A 44 12.68 -9.17 -7.41
CA PRO A 44 11.68 -9.44 -6.37
C PRO A 44 10.98 -10.80 -6.53
N TYR A 45 10.80 -11.30 -7.76
CA TYR A 45 10.24 -12.64 -7.98
C TYR A 45 11.20 -13.74 -7.53
N TYR A 46 12.49 -13.60 -7.85
CA TYR A 46 13.50 -14.55 -7.39
C TYR A 46 13.60 -14.55 -5.86
N ASP A 47 13.47 -13.39 -5.24
CA ASP A 47 13.50 -13.25 -3.78
C ASP A 47 12.26 -13.90 -3.13
N ILE A 48 11.06 -13.72 -3.68
CA ILE A 48 9.85 -14.41 -3.20
C ILE A 48 10.01 -15.94 -3.31
N ILE A 49 10.45 -16.45 -4.47
CA ILE A 49 10.67 -17.89 -4.68
C ILE A 49 11.73 -18.43 -3.71
N LYS A 50 12.78 -17.64 -3.45
CA LYS A 50 13.82 -18.00 -2.48
C LYS A 50 13.27 -18.05 -1.05
N LEU A 51 12.47 -17.07 -0.64
CA LEU A 51 11.90 -16.99 0.71
C LEU A 51 10.88 -18.10 0.97
N LEU A 52 10.07 -18.49 -0.03
CA LEU A 52 9.14 -19.62 0.09
C LEU A 52 9.83 -20.98 0.28
N LYS A 53 11.12 -21.08 -0.06
CA LYS A 53 11.93 -22.29 0.13
C LYS A 53 12.70 -22.31 1.45
N LYS A 54 12.66 -21.22 2.22
CA LYS A 54 13.35 -21.14 3.51
C LYS A 54 12.47 -21.65 4.64
N GLU A 55 13.12 -22.03 5.73
CA GLU A 55 12.44 -22.30 6.99
C GLU A 55 11.83 -21.02 7.58
N THR A 56 10.66 -21.16 8.20
CA THR A 56 10.01 -20.07 8.91
C THR A 56 10.51 -20.04 10.35
N LEU A 57 11.22 -18.97 10.72
CA LEU A 57 11.66 -18.73 12.09
C LEU A 57 10.60 -17.94 12.86
N VAL A 58 10.27 -18.41 14.07
CA VAL A 58 9.32 -17.77 14.98
C VAL A 58 10.04 -17.52 16.31
N PRO A 59 10.04 -16.28 16.84
CA PRO A 59 10.70 -15.97 18.12
C PRO A 59 10.16 -16.82 19.27
N SER A 60 11.04 -17.19 20.20
CA SER A 60 10.63 -17.83 21.45
C SER A 60 9.82 -16.84 22.29
N GLY A 61 8.58 -17.21 22.63
CA GLY A 61 7.68 -16.37 23.43
C GLY A 61 6.68 -15.54 22.62
N SER A 62 6.76 -15.53 21.29
CA SER A 62 5.71 -14.92 20.46
C SER A 62 4.46 -15.79 20.42
N SER A 63 3.29 -15.18 20.37
CA SER A 63 2.03 -15.90 20.30
C SER A 63 1.75 -16.45 18.89
N ILE A 64 0.63 -17.16 18.76
CA ILE A 64 0.12 -17.63 17.47
C ILE A 64 -0.24 -16.47 16.51
N LEU A 65 -0.45 -15.27 17.06
CA LEU A 65 -0.75 -14.04 16.30
C LEU A 65 0.42 -13.68 15.37
N PHE A 66 1.66 -13.70 15.87
CA PHE A 66 2.86 -13.45 15.07
C PHE A 66 2.92 -14.32 13.82
N ARG A 67 2.50 -15.59 13.93
CA ARG A 67 2.52 -16.56 12.83
C ARG A 67 1.45 -16.29 11.78
N TYR A 68 0.25 -15.86 12.17
CA TYR A 68 -0.88 -15.74 11.24
C TYR A 68 -1.07 -14.34 10.65
N VAL A 69 -0.60 -13.29 11.34
CA VAL A 69 -0.73 -11.91 10.85
C VAL A 69 -0.18 -11.69 9.44
N PRO A 70 1.00 -12.23 9.04
CA PRO A 70 1.50 -12.02 7.68
C PRO A 70 0.50 -12.49 6.60
N TYR A 71 -0.18 -13.61 6.84
CA TYR A 71 -1.21 -14.14 5.94
C TYR A 71 -2.49 -13.30 5.98
N ALA A 72 -2.91 -12.86 7.17
CA ALA A 72 -4.07 -12.00 7.33
C ALA A 72 -3.87 -10.64 6.62
N ALA A 73 -2.72 -10.00 6.84
CA ALA A 73 -2.36 -8.75 6.18
C ALA A 73 -2.29 -8.92 4.65
N PHE A 74 -1.69 -10.01 4.16
CA PHE A 74 -1.69 -10.34 2.73
C PHE A 74 -3.13 -10.51 2.18
N GLY A 75 -4.01 -11.16 2.92
CA GLY A 75 -5.43 -11.28 2.59
C GLY A 75 -6.13 -9.93 2.49
N VAL A 76 -5.84 -9.00 3.40
CA VAL A 76 -6.38 -7.63 3.35
C VAL A 76 -5.92 -6.89 2.10
N TYR A 77 -4.62 -6.95 1.75
CA TYR A 77 -4.14 -6.34 0.49
C TYR A 77 -4.74 -7.01 -0.75
N CYS A 78 -5.00 -8.32 -0.71
CA CYS A 78 -5.73 -9.01 -1.78
C CYS A 78 -7.16 -8.50 -1.95
N LEU A 79 -7.86 -8.20 -0.84
CA LEU A 79 -9.20 -7.61 -0.90
C LEU A 79 -9.15 -6.20 -1.51
N ILE A 80 -8.18 -5.38 -1.11
CA ILE A 80 -7.99 -4.04 -1.69
C ILE A 80 -7.79 -4.11 -3.21
N ALA A 81 -7.01 -5.08 -3.70
CA ALA A 81 -6.80 -5.31 -5.14
C ALA A 81 -8.10 -5.65 -5.91
N LEU A 82 -9.11 -6.21 -5.24
CA LEU A 82 -10.42 -6.51 -5.80
C LEU A 82 -11.38 -5.31 -5.76
N ILE A 83 -11.11 -4.33 -4.90
CA ILE A 83 -11.95 -3.15 -4.71
C ILE A 83 -11.50 -2.02 -5.63
N ILE A 84 -10.19 -1.75 -5.74
CA ILE A 84 -9.69 -0.57 -6.46
C ILE A 84 -9.51 -0.87 -7.96
N PRO A 85 -10.03 -0.02 -8.88
CA PRO A 85 -9.87 -0.19 -10.32
C PRO A 85 -8.43 0.13 -10.76
N VAL A 86 -7.58 -0.90 -10.83
CA VAL A 86 -6.18 -0.76 -11.28
C VAL A 86 -6.03 -0.98 -12.79
N LEU A 87 -6.70 -1.99 -13.33
CA LEU A 87 -6.59 -2.38 -14.75
C LEU A 87 -7.92 -2.29 -15.48
N ILE A 88 -8.99 -2.79 -14.86
CA ILE A 88 -10.32 -2.85 -15.47
C ILE A 88 -11.11 -1.61 -14.99
N PRO A 89 -11.46 -0.66 -15.88
CA PRO A 89 -12.12 0.59 -15.49
C PRO A 89 -13.63 0.43 -15.29
N VAL A 90 -14.18 -0.77 -15.51
CA VAL A 90 -15.60 -1.09 -15.36
C VAL A 90 -15.86 -1.88 -14.09
N PRO A 91 -17.06 -1.79 -13.49
CA PRO A 91 -17.39 -2.52 -12.28
C PRO A 91 -17.21 -4.03 -12.39
N ILE A 92 -16.36 -4.60 -11.54
CA ILE A 92 -16.19 -6.03 -11.29
C ILE A 92 -17.02 -6.49 -10.07
N ILE A 93 -17.00 -7.80 -9.73
CA ILE A 93 -17.87 -8.41 -8.69
C ILE A 93 -17.83 -7.67 -7.35
N PHE A 94 -16.65 -7.21 -6.92
CA PHE A 94 -16.44 -6.58 -5.60
C PHE A 94 -16.54 -5.04 -5.62
N THR A 95 -16.98 -4.45 -6.72
CA THR A 95 -17.07 -2.98 -6.88
C THR A 95 -17.96 -2.30 -5.86
N ALA A 96 -19.04 -2.98 -5.43
CA ALA A 96 -20.00 -2.45 -4.47
C ALA A 96 -19.62 -2.73 -3.02
N SER A 97 -18.49 -3.40 -2.77
CA SER A 97 -18.13 -3.88 -1.43
C SER A 97 -17.45 -2.82 -0.57
N ALA A 98 -16.81 -1.82 -1.18
CA ALA A 98 -16.15 -0.72 -0.47
C ALA A 98 -15.95 0.49 -1.39
N ASP A 99 -15.84 1.66 -0.78
CA ASP A 99 -15.50 2.96 -1.36
C ASP A 99 -14.06 3.35 -0.99
N PHE A 100 -13.65 4.59 -1.29
CA PHE A 100 -12.32 5.05 -0.90
C PHE A 100 -12.12 5.02 0.62
N LEU A 101 -13.13 5.41 1.41
CA LEU A 101 -13.06 5.32 2.86
C LEU A 101 -12.92 3.87 3.35
N GLY A 102 -13.68 2.93 2.79
CA GLY A 102 -13.53 1.50 3.06
C GLY A 102 -12.13 0.99 2.71
N GLY A 103 -11.56 1.46 1.60
CA GLY A 103 -10.17 1.20 1.23
C GLY A 103 -9.17 1.73 2.26
N ALA A 104 -9.36 2.96 2.75
CA ALA A 104 -8.54 3.54 3.82
C ALA A 104 -8.55 2.65 5.07
N VAL A 105 -9.75 2.29 5.54
CA VAL A 105 -9.93 1.43 6.72
C VAL A 105 -9.24 0.07 6.56
N LEU A 106 -9.27 -0.51 5.36
CA LEU A 106 -8.54 -1.76 5.08
C LEU A 106 -7.02 -1.57 5.13
N PHE A 107 -6.48 -0.46 4.62
CA PHE A 107 -5.06 -0.12 4.78
C PHE A 107 -4.69 0.06 6.27
N SER A 108 -5.51 0.80 7.03
CA SER A 108 -5.31 0.98 8.48
C SER A 108 -5.35 -0.35 9.23
N PHE A 109 -6.26 -1.24 8.84
CA PHE A 109 -6.37 -2.57 9.44
C PHE A 109 -5.13 -3.41 9.13
N ALA A 110 -4.61 -3.39 7.90
CA ALA A 110 -3.36 -4.06 7.57
C ALA A 110 -2.16 -3.47 8.34
N ALA A 111 -2.11 -2.14 8.53
CA ALA A 111 -1.10 -1.49 9.36
C ALA A 111 -1.19 -1.91 10.83
N PHE A 112 -2.40 -1.93 11.39
CA PHE A 112 -2.67 -2.39 12.74
C PHE A 112 -2.22 -3.84 12.95
N LEU A 113 -2.58 -4.75 12.05
CA LEU A 113 -2.15 -6.15 12.13
C LEU A 113 -0.63 -6.27 12.16
N LYS A 114 0.08 -5.58 11.24
CA LYS A 114 1.54 -5.55 11.20
C LYS A 114 2.14 -5.04 12.52
N MET A 115 1.61 -3.95 13.08
CA MET A 115 2.08 -3.40 14.35
C MET A 115 1.84 -4.38 15.52
N ALA A 116 0.68 -5.02 15.57
CA ALA A 116 0.36 -6.02 16.58
C ALA A 116 1.33 -7.21 16.53
N ALA A 117 1.64 -7.75 15.35
CA ALA A 117 2.64 -8.80 15.22
C ALA A 117 4.05 -8.33 15.59
N ALA A 118 4.44 -7.10 15.22
CA ALA A 118 5.73 -6.56 15.60
C ALA A 118 5.86 -6.47 17.14
N MET A 119 4.81 -6.06 17.86
CA MET A 119 4.79 -6.06 19.33
C MET A 119 4.82 -7.48 19.92
N ASP A 120 4.12 -8.43 19.30
CA ASP A 120 4.09 -9.84 19.72
C ASP A 120 5.44 -10.57 19.53
N SER A 121 6.40 -9.97 18.81
CA SER A 121 7.74 -10.54 18.66
C SER A 121 8.56 -10.59 19.96
N GLY A 122 8.17 -9.82 20.98
CA GLY A 122 8.88 -9.71 22.26
C GLY A 122 10.22 -8.96 22.19
N SER A 123 10.53 -8.32 21.06
CA SER A 123 11.75 -7.53 20.89
C SER A 123 11.55 -6.07 21.28
N ASN A 124 12.44 -5.54 22.13
CA ASN A 124 12.44 -4.11 22.48
C ASN A 124 12.64 -3.20 21.25
N LEU A 125 13.45 -3.64 20.27
CA LEU A 125 13.65 -2.89 19.03
C LEU A 125 12.37 -2.82 18.19
N ALA A 126 11.64 -3.94 18.11
CA ALA A 126 10.35 -3.96 17.41
C ALA A 126 9.32 -3.05 18.10
N ALA A 127 9.29 -3.04 19.45
CA ALA A 127 8.40 -2.15 20.21
C ALA A 127 8.74 -0.67 20.00
N MET A 128 10.02 -0.30 19.98
CA MET A 128 10.45 1.07 19.67
C MET A 128 10.07 1.50 18.25
N GLY A 129 10.26 0.61 17.27
CA GLY A 129 9.83 0.85 15.88
C GLY A 129 8.32 1.05 15.75
N VAL A 130 7.52 0.22 16.43
CA VAL A 130 6.05 0.35 16.45
C VAL A 130 5.62 1.68 17.06
N SER A 131 6.23 2.11 18.17
CA SER A 131 5.89 3.40 18.80
C SER A 131 6.05 4.57 17.83
N ARG A 132 7.13 4.57 17.02
CA ARG A 132 7.38 5.61 16.02
C ARG A 132 6.36 5.55 14.88
N LEU A 133 6.19 4.37 14.28
CA LEU A 133 5.24 4.18 13.18
C LEU A 133 3.81 4.52 13.60
N ALA A 134 3.39 4.17 14.82
CA ALA A 134 2.07 4.49 15.33
C ALA A 134 1.82 6.00 15.44
N SER A 135 2.81 6.78 15.88
CA SER A 135 2.68 8.25 15.98
C SER A 135 2.46 8.91 14.63
N PHE A 136 3.16 8.47 13.59
CA PHE A 136 3.01 9.02 12.24
C PHE A 136 1.79 8.45 11.50
N ASN A 137 1.44 7.17 11.70
CA ASN A 137 0.28 6.54 11.07
C ASN A 137 -1.03 7.26 11.43
N PHE A 138 -1.16 7.72 12.69
CA PHE A 138 -2.33 8.50 13.09
C PHE A 138 -2.53 9.76 12.24
N LEU A 139 -1.44 10.45 11.90
CA LEU A 139 -1.48 11.65 11.05
C LEU A 139 -1.73 11.29 9.57
N GLY A 140 -1.09 10.23 9.09
CA GLY A 140 -1.24 9.74 7.71
C GLY A 140 -2.69 9.38 7.38
N GLU A 141 -3.36 8.65 8.27
CA GLU A 141 -4.75 8.22 8.07
C GLU A 141 -5.74 9.39 8.06
N GLY A 142 -5.58 10.35 8.98
CA GLY A 142 -6.39 11.57 8.99
C GLY A 142 -6.24 12.39 7.70
N ALA A 143 -5.02 12.48 7.18
CA ALA A 143 -4.74 13.14 5.92
C ALA A 143 -5.35 12.38 4.72
N LEU A 144 -5.30 11.04 4.73
CA LEU A 144 -5.87 10.20 3.68
C LEU A 144 -7.40 10.35 3.59
N ILE A 145 -8.09 10.37 4.72
CA ILE A 145 -9.54 10.63 4.77
C ILE A 145 -9.86 12.02 4.18
N THR A 146 -9.06 13.04 4.50
CA THR A 146 -9.24 14.39 3.98
C THR A 146 -9.08 14.45 2.46
N VAL A 147 -8.13 13.71 1.90
CA VAL A 147 -7.94 13.59 0.44
C VAL A 147 -9.19 12.99 -0.21
N PHE A 148 -9.75 11.91 0.34
CA PHE A 148 -10.94 11.26 -0.23
C PHE A 148 -12.19 12.14 -0.11
N ILE A 149 -12.36 12.88 0.99
CA ILE A 149 -13.40 13.91 1.11
C ILE A 149 -13.22 14.99 0.03
N ALA A 150 -12.00 15.47 -0.20
CA ALA A 150 -11.75 16.51 -1.21
C ALA A 150 -12.10 16.03 -2.64
N VAL A 151 -11.77 14.78 -2.99
CA VAL A 151 -12.11 14.20 -4.30
C VAL A 151 -13.61 13.96 -4.43
N SER A 152 -14.26 13.41 -3.40
CA SER A 152 -15.71 13.16 -3.42
C SER A 152 -16.55 14.43 -3.50
N LEU A 153 -16.06 15.56 -2.99
CA LEU A 153 -16.71 16.87 -3.19
C LEU A 153 -16.73 17.32 -4.65
N ILE A 154 -15.74 16.91 -5.45
CA ILE A 154 -15.65 17.24 -6.88
C ILE A 154 -16.51 16.26 -7.68
N THR A 155 -16.44 14.97 -7.39
CA THR A 155 -17.08 13.91 -8.18
C THR A 155 -18.48 13.53 -7.70
N ALA A 156 -18.92 14.07 -6.55
CA ALA A 156 -20.17 13.76 -5.86
C ALA A 156 -20.36 12.27 -5.51
N THR A 157 -19.26 11.51 -5.43
CA THR A 157 -19.26 10.07 -5.14
C THR A 157 -17.93 9.67 -4.50
N ASP A 158 -17.96 8.65 -3.63
CA ASP A 158 -16.75 8.08 -3.02
C ASP A 158 -16.39 6.71 -3.64
N ASN A 159 -17.17 6.23 -4.62
CA ASN A 159 -16.86 4.97 -5.27
C ASN A 159 -15.70 5.15 -6.28
N PRO A 160 -14.65 4.30 -6.23
CA PRO A 160 -13.48 4.45 -7.10
C PRO A 160 -13.79 4.34 -8.60
N TYR A 161 -14.72 3.47 -9.01
CA TYR A 161 -15.04 3.24 -10.42
C TYR A 161 -15.81 4.42 -11.00
N THR A 162 -16.81 4.94 -10.27
CA THR A 162 -17.59 6.10 -10.70
C THR A 162 -16.74 7.36 -10.70
N THR A 163 -15.87 7.53 -9.70
CA THR A 163 -14.89 8.64 -9.65
C THR A 163 -13.97 8.62 -10.88
N ASN A 164 -13.39 7.46 -11.22
CA ASN A 164 -12.52 7.34 -12.38
C ASN A 164 -13.27 7.65 -13.69
N ALA A 165 -14.48 7.12 -13.86
CA ALA A 165 -15.31 7.41 -15.03
C ALA A 165 -15.68 8.91 -15.14
N TYR A 166 -15.96 9.56 -14.02
CA TYR A 166 -16.23 11.00 -13.97
C TYR A 166 -15.01 11.84 -14.39
N LEU A 167 -13.82 11.53 -13.86
CA LEU A 167 -12.59 12.28 -14.16
C LEU A 167 -12.11 12.10 -15.60
N ILE A 168 -12.35 10.93 -16.21
CA ILE A 168 -12.07 10.69 -17.63
C ILE A 168 -13.03 11.50 -18.52
N SER A 169 -14.32 11.54 -18.17
CA SER A 169 -15.33 12.28 -18.94
C SER A 169 -15.27 13.80 -18.73
N ASN A 170 -14.71 14.27 -17.61
CA ASN A 170 -14.55 15.68 -17.29
C ASN A 170 -13.09 16.03 -16.97
N PRO A 171 -12.20 16.14 -17.98
CA PRO A 171 -10.79 16.39 -17.76
C PRO A 171 -10.48 17.68 -16.98
N SER A 172 -11.33 18.69 -17.10
CA SER A 172 -11.21 19.97 -16.36
C SER A 172 -11.28 19.80 -14.84
N ALA A 173 -11.95 18.76 -14.34
CA ALA A 173 -12.05 18.47 -12.91
C ALA A 173 -10.67 18.15 -12.29
N ASN A 174 -9.76 17.54 -13.05
CA ASN A 174 -8.40 17.19 -12.61
C ASN A 174 -7.51 18.42 -12.35
N ILE A 175 -7.84 19.58 -12.93
CA ILE A 175 -7.04 20.82 -12.86
C ILE A 175 -7.61 21.78 -11.80
N THR A 176 -8.75 21.45 -11.18
CA THR A 176 -9.31 22.26 -10.09
C THR A 176 -8.31 22.36 -8.93
N LEU A 177 -8.27 23.52 -8.26
CA LEU A 177 -7.39 23.75 -7.12
C LEU A 177 -7.53 22.65 -6.05
N VAL A 178 -8.77 22.24 -5.76
CA VAL A 178 -9.07 21.18 -4.80
C VAL A 178 -8.42 19.85 -5.22
N HIS A 179 -8.56 19.44 -6.49
CA HIS A 179 -7.98 18.20 -6.97
C HIS A 179 -6.44 18.24 -6.95
N VAL A 180 -5.84 19.36 -7.35
CA VAL A 180 -4.38 19.53 -7.36
C VAL A 180 -3.82 19.43 -5.95
N PHE A 181 -4.40 20.12 -4.97
CA PHE A 181 -3.95 20.03 -3.58
C PHE A 181 -4.21 18.65 -2.96
N ALA A 182 -5.34 18.00 -3.28
CA ALA A 182 -5.60 16.63 -2.84
C ALA A 182 -4.58 15.64 -3.41
N THR A 183 -4.20 15.80 -4.69
CA THR A 183 -3.17 14.97 -5.34
C THR A 183 -1.80 15.18 -4.71
N LEU A 184 -1.43 16.43 -4.40
CA LEU A 184 -0.17 16.74 -3.70
C LEU A 184 -0.14 16.15 -2.29
N ALA A 185 -1.24 16.27 -1.54
CA ALA A 185 -1.37 15.67 -0.21
C ALA A 185 -1.28 14.14 -0.27
N PHE A 186 -1.99 13.50 -1.22
CA PHE A 186 -1.90 12.06 -1.45
C PHE A 186 -0.48 11.62 -1.81
N PHE A 187 0.22 12.39 -2.65
CA PHE A 187 1.61 12.11 -2.99
C PHE A 187 2.54 12.16 -1.78
N MET A 188 2.36 13.13 -0.87
CA MET A 188 3.12 13.19 0.39
C MET A 188 2.84 11.98 1.30
N ILE A 189 1.58 11.57 1.42
CA ILE A 189 1.18 10.37 2.16
C ILE A 189 1.79 9.11 1.52
N PHE A 190 1.79 9.03 0.19
CA PHE A 190 2.38 7.91 -0.54
C PHE A 190 3.90 7.80 -0.28
N LEU A 191 4.63 8.92 -0.22
CA LEU A 191 6.05 8.93 0.14
C LEU A 191 6.28 8.43 1.57
N TYR A 192 5.41 8.84 2.50
CA TYR A 192 5.41 8.39 3.88
C TYR A 192 5.18 6.88 4.01
N GLU A 193 4.08 6.37 3.45
CA GLU A 193 3.71 4.95 3.52
C GLU A 193 4.75 4.01 2.88
N THR A 194 5.49 4.50 1.89
CA THR A 194 6.51 3.71 1.19
C THR A 194 7.90 3.80 1.81
N GLY A 195 8.06 4.54 2.92
CA GLY A 195 9.33 4.69 3.66
C GLY A 195 10.43 5.26 2.77
N LYS A 196 10.13 6.25 1.92
CA LYS A 196 11.10 6.82 0.97
C LYS A 196 11.73 8.10 1.51
N ILE A 197 12.98 8.33 1.11
CA ILE A 197 13.70 9.60 1.32
C ILE A 197 12.81 10.73 0.76
N PRO A 198 12.53 11.81 1.51
CA PRO A 198 13.31 12.34 2.64
C PRO A 198 12.90 11.87 4.04
N LEU A 199 11.88 11.00 4.16
CA LEU A 199 11.28 10.69 5.47
C LEU A 199 12.05 9.62 6.24
N GLU A 200 12.53 8.57 5.57
CA GLU A 200 13.42 7.56 6.19
C GLU A 200 14.89 7.77 5.81
N SER A 201 15.78 7.68 6.81
CA SER A 201 17.23 7.73 6.58
C SER A 201 17.73 6.37 6.06
N ALA A 202 18.68 6.40 5.11
CA ALA A 202 19.21 5.19 4.47
C ALA A 202 20.25 4.42 5.34
N GLY A 203 20.26 4.64 6.66
CA GLY A 203 21.29 4.15 7.58
C GLY A 203 21.08 2.70 8.05
N LEU A 204 22.19 2.08 8.48
CA LEU A 204 22.22 0.81 9.24
C LEU A 204 21.71 0.96 10.69
N GLN A 205 21.32 2.16 11.10
CA GLN A 205 20.60 2.32 12.34
C GLN A 205 19.26 1.62 12.15
N GLU A 206 19.01 0.61 12.97
CA GLU A 206 17.71 -0.04 13.20
C GLU A 206 16.60 0.96 13.64
N LEU A 207 16.87 2.27 13.56
CA LEU A 207 16.21 3.41 14.18
C LEU A 207 16.06 4.60 13.20
N GLY A 208 15.91 4.38 11.90
CA GLY A 208 15.64 5.46 10.95
C GLY A 208 14.45 6.34 11.39
N MET A 209 14.57 7.65 11.15
CA MET A 209 13.61 8.77 11.34
C MET A 209 13.90 9.79 12.46
N ILE A 210 14.55 9.45 13.57
CA ILE A 210 14.93 10.46 14.58
C ILE A 210 16.31 10.10 15.12
N ASP A 211 17.34 10.71 14.53
CA ASP A 211 18.54 11.08 15.27
C ASP A 211 18.24 12.44 15.91
N GLU A 212 18.63 12.62 17.17
CA GLU A 212 18.68 13.97 17.78
C GLU A 212 19.62 14.89 16.98
#